data_AF-A0A8S3IZ74-F1
#
_entry.id   AF-A0A8S3IZ74-F1
#
_cell.length_a   1.000
_cell.length_b   1.000
_cell.length_c   1.000
_cell.angle_alpha   90.00
_cell.angle_beta   90.00
_cell.angle_gamma   90.00
#
_symmetry.space_group_name_H-M   'P 1'
#
loop_
_entity.id
_entity.type
_entity.pdbx_description
1 polymer ?
#
loop_
_entity_poly.entity_id
_entity_poly.type
_entity_poly.pdbx_seq_one_letter_code
_entity_poly.pdbx_strand_id
1 'polypeptide(L)'
;MFFDINGKPIGDGKLVSHAYEIIHLALDQTGLPNERKLAFADKFQDLFIMQVRATGQTQRSTNQRIRKLCTNIGSFRWNDKNPMLSGIADGKLSIWFYPNVVFIDPSL
;
A
#
# COMPACT_ATOMS: atom_id res chain seq x y z
N MET A 1 -0.17 -9.13 9.76
CA MET A 1 -1.23 -8.69 10.69
C MET A 1 -0.83 -7.32 11.20
N PHE A 2 -1.77 -6.41 11.48
CA PHE A 2 -1.47 -5.08 12.03
C PHE A 2 -2.08 -4.94 13.42
N PHE A 3 -1.41 -4.18 14.28
CA PHE A 3 -1.84 -3.91 15.65
C PHE A 3 -1.85 -2.41 15.90
N ASP A 4 -2.75 -1.97 16.78
CA ASP A 4 -2.69 -0.61 17.31
C ASP A 4 -1.65 -0.48 18.42
N ILE A 5 -1.54 0.72 18.99
CA ILE A 5 -0.57 1.03 20.04
C ILE A 5 -0.77 0.21 21.33
N ASN A 6 -1.96 -0.38 21.52
CA ASN A 6 -2.29 -1.22 22.66
C ASN A 6 -2.14 -2.72 22.33
N GLY A 7 -1.62 -3.06 21.14
CA GLY A 7 -1.49 -4.43 20.69
C GLY A 7 -2.81 -5.06 20.23
N LYS A 8 -3.89 -4.29 20.07
CA LYS A 8 -5.16 -4.81 19.58
C LYS A 8 -5.08 -4.99 18.05
N PRO A 9 -5.55 -6.12 17.50
CA PRO A 9 -5.59 -6.31 16.06
C PRO A 9 -6.40 -5.21 15.36
N ILE A 10 -5.86 -4.69 14.26
CA ILE A 10 -6.50 -3.70 13.40
C ILE A 10 -7.32 -4.42 12.31
N GLY A 11 -8.50 -3.89 12.00
CA GLY A 11 -9.40 -4.43 10.98
C GLY A 11 -10.16 -5.67 11.46
N ASP A 12 -10.22 -6.70 10.63
CA ASP A 12 -10.83 -8.00 10.91
C ASP A 12 -9.90 -8.97 11.68
N GLY A 13 -8.71 -8.50 12.08
CA GLY A 13 -7.73 -9.30 12.81
C GLY A 13 -7.13 -10.46 12.02
N LYS A 14 -7.40 -10.55 10.71
CA LYS A 14 -6.87 -11.61 9.85
C LYS A 14 -5.45 -11.31 9.38
N LEU A 15 -4.70 -12.36 9.10
CA LEU A 15 -3.41 -12.24 8.45
C LEU A 15 -3.61 -11.73 7.02
N VAL A 16 -2.82 -10.72 6.64
CA VAL A 16 -2.68 -10.30 5.24
C VAL A 16 -1.57 -11.14 4.64
N SER A 17 -1.87 -11.87 3.58
CA SER A 17 -0.94 -12.71 2.84
C SER A 17 -0.76 -12.18 1.41
N HIS A 18 0.47 -12.20 0.91
CA HIS A 18 0.79 -12.03 -0.51
C HIS A 18 1.27 -13.38 -1.07
N ALA A 19 0.97 -13.66 -2.34
CA ALA A 19 1.31 -14.94 -2.96
C ALA A 19 2.83 -15.14 -3.13
N TYR A 20 3.56 -14.03 -3.17
CA TYR A 20 4.99 -14.02 -3.44
C TYR A 20 5.77 -13.35 -2.31
N GLU A 21 7.06 -13.67 -2.27
CA GLU A 21 7.99 -13.08 -1.33
C GLU A 21 8.02 -11.55 -1.48
N ILE A 22 7.90 -10.85 -0.36
CA ILE A 22 7.98 -9.40 -0.30
C ILE A 22 9.44 -9.01 -0.07
N ILE A 23 10.01 -8.23 -0.98
CA ILE A 23 11.43 -7.83 -0.93
C ILE A 23 11.62 -6.43 -0.34
N HIS A 24 10.61 -5.56 -0.45
CA HIS A 24 10.66 -4.19 0.09
C HIS A 24 9.29 -3.75 0.59
N LEU A 25 9.28 -2.96 1.67
CA LEU A 25 8.09 -2.42 2.33
C LEU A 25 8.34 -0.95 2.68
N ALA A 26 7.32 -0.10 2.52
CA ALA A 26 7.35 1.28 2.99
C ALA A 26 5.96 1.73 3.47
N LEU A 27 5.90 2.28 4.68
CA LEU A 27 4.67 2.76 5.30
C LEU A 27 4.55 4.28 5.13
N ASP A 28 3.41 4.75 4.65
CA ASP A 28 3.04 6.17 4.62
C ASP A 28 3.08 6.75 6.04
N GLN A 29 3.84 7.83 6.26
CA GLN A 29 3.99 8.46 7.57
C GLN A 29 3.14 9.73 7.73
N THR A 30 2.40 10.11 6.71
CA THR A 30 1.63 11.36 6.67
C THR A 30 0.16 11.11 7.02
N GLY A 31 -0.58 12.20 7.27
CA GLY A 31 -2.03 12.15 7.53
C GLY A 31 -2.42 11.38 8.79
N LEU A 32 -3.71 11.03 8.88
CA LEU A 32 -4.26 10.33 10.03
C LEU A 32 -3.89 8.83 10.01
N PRO A 33 -3.75 8.16 11.18
CA PRO A 33 -3.48 6.72 11.23
C PRO A 33 -4.49 5.85 10.46
N ASN A 34 -5.73 6.32 10.31
CA ASN A 34 -6.79 5.64 9.57
C ASN A 34 -6.64 5.72 8.04
N GLU A 35 -5.83 6.63 7.54
CA GLU A 35 -5.58 6.83 6.10
C GLU A 35 -4.26 6.17 5.66
N ARG A 36 -3.60 5.48 6.58
CA ARG A 36 -2.24 4.98 6.40
C ARG A 36 -2.21 3.85 5.39
N LYS A 37 -1.27 3.95 4.47
CA LYS A 37 -1.06 3.00 3.37
C LYS A 37 0.30 2.33 3.52
N LEU A 38 0.35 1.05 3.17
CA LEU A 38 1.58 0.29 3.01
C LEU A 38 1.82 0.09 1.51
N ALA A 39 2.97 0.53 1.02
CA ALA A 39 3.49 0.16 -0.28
C ALA A 39 4.49 -0.98 -0.10
N PHE A 40 4.50 -1.94 -1.02
CA PHE A 40 5.46 -3.03 -0.99
C PHE A 40 5.77 -3.54 -2.39
N ALA A 41 7.00 -4.03 -2.58
CA ALA A 41 7.39 -4.73 -3.79
C ALA A 41 7.60 -6.21 -3.49
N ASP A 42 7.16 -7.06 -4.40
CA ASP A 42 7.46 -8.49 -4.35
C ASP A 42 8.70 -8.86 -5.18
N LYS A 43 9.10 -10.14 -5.13
CA LYS A 43 10.25 -10.66 -5.85
C LYS A 43 10.18 -10.51 -7.39
N PHE A 44 8.99 -10.26 -7.95
CA PHE A 44 8.82 -9.98 -9.37
C PHE A 44 8.88 -8.49 -9.69
N GLN A 45 9.30 -7.68 -8.71
CA GLN A 45 9.40 -6.22 -8.83
C GLN A 45 8.06 -5.59 -9.16
N ASP A 46 6.96 -6.20 -8.75
CA ASP A 46 5.64 -5.58 -8.83
C ASP A 46 5.40 -4.72 -7.60
N LEU A 47 5.02 -3.46 -7.81
CA LEU A 47 4.66 -2.54 -6.73
C LEU A 47 3.18 -2.69 -6.40
N PHE A 48 2.89 -2.93 -5.12
CA PHE A 48 1.55 -3.00 -4.57
C PHE A 48 1.33 -1.96 -3.48
N ILE A 49 0.06 -1.61 -3.27
CA ILE A 49 -0.40 -0.73 -2.20
C ILE A 49 -1.57 -1.37 -1.45
N MET A 50 -1.62 -1.12 -0.14
CA MET A 50 -2.68 -1.58 0.75
C MET A 50 -3.05 -0.51 1.77
N GLN A 51 -4.34 -0.39 2.11
CA GLN A 51 -4.78 0.35 3.30
C GLN A 51 -4.55 -0.46 4.57
N VAL A 52 -3.87 0.12 5.57
CA VAL A 52 -3.56 -0.54 6.85
C VAL A 52 -4.82 -0.72 7.69
N ARG A 53 -5.66 0.32 7.74
CA ARG A 53 -6.95 0.32 8.42
C ARG A 53 -8.06 0.31 7.38
N ALA A 54 -8.73 -0.83 7.21
CA ALA A 54 -9.92 -0.89 6.37
C ALA A 54 -11.12 -0.30 7.12
N THR A 55 -11.82 0.66 6.51
CA THR A 55 -13.03 1.30 7.05
C THR A 55 -14.10 1.33 5.98
N GLY A 56 -15.36 1.00 6.33
CA GLY A 56 -16.47 1.01 5.37
C GLY A 56 -16.33 -0.04 4.24
N GLN A 57 -16.56 0.37 2.98
CA GLN A 57 -16.61 -0.54 1.82
C GLN A 57 -15.29 -1.27 1.51
N THR A 58 -14.15 -0.84 2.07
CA THR A 58 -12.85 -1.53 1.96
C THR A 58 -12.69 -2.70 2.95
N GLN A 59 -13.72 -3.00 3.75
CA GLN A 59 -13.81 -4.22 4.56
C GLN A 59 -14.09 -5.51 3.75
N ARG A 60 -14.10 -5.44 2.42
CA ARG A 60 -14.10 -6.67 1.61
C ARG A 60 -12.83 -7.48 1.90
N SER A 61 -12.84 -8.77 1.54
CA SER A 61 -11.84 -9.78 1.94
C SER A 61 -10.40 -9.28 1.88
N THR A 62 -9.50 -9.83 2.71
CA THR A 62 -8.08 -9.46 2.80
C THR A 62 -7.39 -9.29 1.44
N ASN A 63 -7.76 -10.11 0.44
CA ASN A 63 -7.24 -10.05 -0.93
C ASN A 63 -7.70 -8.79 -1.71
N GLN A 64 -8.83 -8.18 -1.37
CA GLN A 64 -9.33 -6.96 -2.02
C GLN A 64 -8.69 -5.68 -1.49
N ARG A 65 -7.88 -5.76 -0.42
CA ARG A 65 -7.16 -4.61 0.15
C ARG A 65 -5.82 -4.34 -0.52
N ILE A 66 -5.31 -5.27 -1.33
CA ILE A 66 -4.04 -5.13 -2.04
C ILE A 66 -4.35 -4.77 -3.50
N ARG A 67 -3.72 -3.71 -3.99
CA ARG A 67 -3.82 -3.25 -5.38
C ARG A 67 -2.43 -3.12 -5.97
N LYS A 68 -2.24 -3.61 -7.20
CA LYS A 68 -1.02 -3.41 -7.96
C LYS A 68 -1.01 -1.99 -8.54
N LEU A 69 0.09 -1.27 -8.38
CA LEU A 69 0.30 0.08 -8.91
C LEU A 69 1.14 0.08 -10.18
N CYS A 70 2.21 -0.73 -10.23
CA CYS A 70 3.04 -0.86 -11.42
C CYS A 70 3.84 -2.16 -11.42
N THR A 71 4.48 -2.43 -12.55
CA THR A 71 5.47 -3.50 -12.78
C THR A 71 6.88 -2.93 -12.75
N ASN A 72 7.87 -3.81 -12.62
CA ASN A 72 9.30 -3.51 -12.78
C ASN A 72 9.79 -2.30 -11.96
N ILE A 73 9.37 -2.23 -10.70
CA ILE A 73 9.79 -1.19 -9.75
C ILE A 73 11.23 -1.46 -9.30
N GLY A 74 12.13 -0.52 -9.56
CA GLY A 74 13.51 -0.56 -9.04
C GLY A 74 13.63 0.04 -7.64
N SER A 75 12.87 1.09 -7.34
CA SER A 75 12.80 1.69 -6.00
C SER A 75 11.55 2.53 -5.82
N PHE A 76 11.11 2.73 -4.58
CA PHE A 76 9.98 3.60 -4.25
C PHE A 76 10.13 4.22 -2.86
N ARG A 77 9.57 5.42 -2.68
CA ARG A 77 9.54 6.16 -1.41
C ARG A 77 8.27 6.99 -1.29
N TRP A 78 7.67 6.94 -0.10
CA TRP A 78 6.64 7.90 0.31
C TRP A 78 7.26 9.28 0.47
N ASN A 79 6.48 10.32 0.16
CA ASN A 79 6.86 11.69 0.48
C ASN A 79 6.71 11.94 1.99
N ASP A 80 7.63 12.72 2.56
CA ASP A 80 7.67 12.96 4.01
C ASP A 80 6.57 13.90 4.52
N LYS A 81 5.95 14.68 3.62
CA LYS A 81 4.99 15.74 3.97
C LYS A 81 3.58 15.50 3.45
N ASN A 82 3.44 14.69 2.40
CA ASN A 82 2.17 14.43 1.74
C ASN A 82 2.01 12.91 1.50
N PRO A 83 0.78 12.40 1.37
CA PRO A 83 0.51 10.98 1.11
C PRO A 83 0.75 10.61 -0.38
N MET A 84 1.85 11.12 -0.95
CA MET A 84 2.28 10.87 -2.32
C MET A 84 3.35 9.78 -2.33
N LEU A 85 3.32 8.94 -3.37
CA LEU A 85 4.33 7.91 -3.59
C LEU A 85 5.15 8.27 -4.83
N SER A 86 6.46 8.08 -4.74
CA SER A 86 7.38 8.20 -5.88
C SER A 86 8.12 6.90 -6.08
N GLY A 87 8.50 6.59 -7.32
CA GLY A 87 9.30 5.41 -7.61
C GLY A 87 9.91 5.42 -9.00
N ILE A 88 10.95 4.62 -9.19
CA ILE A 88 11.60 4.41 -10.48
C ILE A 88 11.14 3.07 -11.03
N ALA A 89 10.35 3.09 -12.10
CA ALA A 89 9.86 1.91 -12.80
C ALA A 89 10.28 1.98 -14.27
N ASP A 90 10.83 0.89 -14.81
CA ASP A 90 11.33 0.84 -16.20
C ASP A 90 12.30 2.00 -16.56
N GLY A 91 13.12 2.43 -15.60
CA GLY A 91 14.04 3.56 -15.77
C GLY A 91 13.39 4.94 -15.82
N LYS A 92 12.08 5.05 -15.57
CA LYS A 92 11.33 6.31 -15.51
C LYS A 92 10.91 6.63 -14.09
N LEU A 93 10.93 7.91 -13.75
CA LEU A 93 10.35 8.41 -12.51
C LEU A 93 8.82 8.47 -12.64
N SER A 94 8.12 7.73 -11.79
CA SER A 94 6.68 7.75 -11.63
C SER A 94 6.31 8.39 -10.29
N ILE A 95 5.31 9.27 -10.30
CA ILE A 95 4.77 9.92 -9.11
C ILE A 95 3.27 9.67 -9.06
N TRP A 96 2.82 9.02 -7.98
CA TRP A 96 1.42 8.85 -7.66
C TRP A 96 1.02 9.94 -6.67
N PHE A 97 0.46 11.04 -7.19
CA PHE A 97 0.00 12.18 -6.38
C PHE A 97 -1.14 11.80 -5.42
N TYR A 98 -2.01 10.89 -5.84
CA TYR A 98 -3.11 10.41 -5.01
C TYR A 98 -3.26 8.89 -5.13
N PRO A 99 -2.37 8.09 -4.49
CA PRO A 99 -2.35 6.64 -4.62
C PRO A 99 -3.63 5.95 -4.12
N ASN A 100 -4.45 6.65 -3.34
CA ASN A 100 -5.73 6.13 -2.84
C ASN A 100 -6.76 5.89 -3.95
N VAL A 101 -6.62 6.54 -5.11
CA VAL A 101 -7.56 6.42 -6.22
C VAL A 101 -7.76 4.97 -6.66
N VAL A 102 -6.71 4.14 -6.60
CA VAL A 102 -6.75 2.73 -7.03
C VAL A 102 -7.74 1.86 -6.24
N PHE A 103 -8.17 2.31 -5.05
CA PHE A 103 -9.18 1.61 -4.25
C PHE A 103 -10.62 2.01 -4.62
N ILE A 104 -10.79 3.14 -5.31
CA ILE A 104 -12.07 3.74 -5.68
C ILE A 104 -12.34 3.50 -7.16
N ASP A 105 -11.38 3.92 -8.00
CA ASP A 105 -11.41 3.80 -9.46
C ASP A 105 -10.01 3.37 -9.95
N PRO A 106 -9.77 2.07 -10.19
CA PRO A 106 -8.49 1.57 -10.67
C PRO A 106 -8.13 1.99 -12.11
N SER A 107 -9.06 2.61 -12.84
CA SER A 107 -8.83 3.03 -14.23
C SER A 107 -8.21 4.43 -14.34
N LEU A 108 -8.11 5.16 -13.23
CA LEU A 108 -7.55 6.50 -13.11
C LEU A 108 -6.12 6.47 -12.56
#